data_AF-A0A919JFE4-F1
#
_entry.id   AF-A0A919JFE4-F1
#
_cell.length_a   1.000
_cell.length_b   1.000
_cell.length_c   1.000
_cell.angle_alpha   90.00
_cell.angle_beta   90.00
_cell.angle_gamma   90.00
#
_symmetry.space_group_name_H-M   'P 1'
#
loop_
_entity.id
_entity.type
_entity.pdbx_description
1 polymer ?
#
loop_
_entity_poly.entity_id
_entity_poly.type
_entity_poly.pdbx_seq_one_letter_code
_entity_poly.pdbx_strand_id
1 'polypeptide(L)'
;MFASETPTGQPPTTVIPPAGPAAESPVSRKRIVAVGAAAAVLLAGAGAAAWAYAGDVPRGTRILGVDLGGKSRSEAERALTEAIGPRTGDPVAVDLDGEKFSIEAADLALRLDVDLSVGRAIKGRPRLTGERTVPPVIELDEARLEEALRARLDPARITLKKPGIVFAGLTPKPTYPATGRNLDVAAAATAVRRAWLAGGTATVTLVSRPPATSREQVDALVADLATPAVAAPVTVTVGDKSLTLSPRAIARGLVFRADDNGLLTPAIDGGKLHAAAAREFAAVEREPEQATITVAGGRPKILAGTPGDMVDLARLGPALLAVLPDPAPRTVAAVLSRQEGATTEDDLAELGVKEKVSTFTTYFTGGSRSPRSQNIMTVARAVDGAVVRPGATFSLNGHTGERNYAAGYRDAPVIVGGRLEPGVGGGASQFTTTLFNAAYYAGLEDVEHKPHSFYFSRYPAVIESTIFYPTLDLKFRNTTPYGILIDTSYTSRSVTVSMWSTKVYDSVRTVRSPRRTITSPPTVYREPGPKCITSSGLPGFTQDAWRVIRKDGKEVAREKFTWRYDPEPRFICGAKP
;
A
#
# COMPACT_ATOMS: atom_id res chain seq x y z
N MET A 1 -59.99 -40.53 -39.13
CA MET A 1 -60.10 -39.90 -40.45
C MET A 1 -58.94 -40.42 -41.27
N PHE A 2 -59.16 -41.47 -42.07
CA PHE A 2 -59.35 -41.39 -43.54
C PHE A 2 -58.13 -40.72 -44.20
N ALA A 3 -57.40 -41.29 -45.15
CA ALA A 3 -57.70 -42.27 -46.19
C ALA A 3 -56.33 -42.74 -46.75
N SER A 4 -56.10 -44.04 -46.95
CA SER A 4 -56.21 -44.76 -48.23
C SER A 4 -54.96 -44.66 -49.10
N GLU A 5 -54.35 -45.81 -49.42
CA GLU A 5 -53.93 -46.14 -50.79
C GLU A 5 -53.55 -47.64 -50.91
N THR A 6 -54.14 -48.27 -51.90
CA THR A 6 -53.97 -49.64 -52.42
C THR A 6 -54.08 -49.50 -53.96
N PRO A 7 -53.76 -50.51 -54.80
CA PRO A 7 -52.46 -51.13 -55.06
C PRO A 7 -52.17 -51.26 -56.59
N THR A 8 -51.04 -51.89 -56.93
CA THR A 8 -50.78 -52.72 -58.15
C THR A 8 -50.93 -52.13 -59.57
N GLY A 9 -49.84 -52.22 -60.34
CA GLY A 9 -49.84 -52.16 -61.81
C GLY A 9 -48.51 -52.63 -62.43
N GLN A 10 -48.50 -53.82 -63.01
CA GLN A 10 -47.58 -54.31 -64.07
C GLN A 10 -48.29 -54.07 -65.44
N PRO A 11 -47.70 -54.24 -66.66
CA PRO A 11 -46.33 -54.57 -67.11
C PRO A 11 -45.92 -53.61 -68.30
N PRO A 12 -45.13 -53.93 -69.38
CA PRO A 12 -45.04 -55.18 -70.14
C PRO A 12 -43.64 -55.79 -70.29
N THR A 13 -43.69 -57.11 -70.43
CA THR A 13 -42.65 -58.04 -70.86
C THR A 13 -42.27 -57.81 -72.32
N THR A 14 -40.99 -57.86 -72.66
CA THR A 14 -40.54 -58.12 -74.05
C THR A 14 -39.40 -59.13 -74.04
N VAL A 15 -39.79 -60.37 -74.36
CA VAL A 15 -39.08 -61.44 -75.09
C VAL A 15 -37.55 -61.50 -74.96
N ILE A 16 -37.07 -62.48 -74.19
CA ILE A 16 -35.72 -63.05 -74.31
C ILE A 16 -35.81 -64.25 -75.28
N PRO A 17 -35.17 -64.21 -76.46
CA PRO A 17 -35.00 -65.39 -77.31
C PRO A 17 -33.91 -66.33 -76.74
N PRO A 18 -33.99 -67.65 -77.03
CA PRO A 18 -33.10 -68.66 -76.47
C PRO A 18 -31.65 -68.55 -76.98
N ALA A 19 -30.73 -69.01 -76.13
CA ALA A 19 -29.29 -69.04 -76.36
C ALA A 19 -28.92 -69.79 -77.66
N GLY A 20 -28.29 -69.08 -78.59
CA GLY A 20 -27.46 -69.69 -79.63
C GLY A 20 -26.05 -69.96 -79.08
N PRO A 21 -25.36 -71.04 -79.50
CA PRO A 21 -24.03 -71.37 -79.00
C PRO A 21 -23.02 -70.41 -79.66
N ALA A 22 -22.55 -69.42 -78.91
CA ALA A 22 -21.48 -68.53 -79.34
C ALA A 22 -20.18 -68.90 -78.62
N ALA A 23 -19.42 -69.72 -79.33
CA ALA A 23 -17.97 -69.82 -79.37
C ALA A 23 -17.18 -69.18 -78.21
N GLU A 24 -16.38 -70.01 -77.52
CA GLU A 24 -15.16 -69.56 -76.85
C GLU A 24 -14.36 -68.70 -77.83
N SER A 25 -14.49 -67.39 -77.67
CA SER A 25 -13.74 -66.42 -78.45
C SER A 25 -12.39 -66.31 -77.75
N PRO A 26 -11.26 -66.50 -78.46
CA PRO A 26 -9.95 -66.39 -77.85
C PRO A 26 -9.86 -64.98 -77.26
N VAL A 27 -9.54 -64.88 -75.97
CA VAL A 27 -9.35 -63.58 -75.31
C VAL A 27 -8.35 -62.79 -76.15
N SER A 28 -8.85 -61.79 -76.88
CA SER A 28 -8.04 -60.96 -77.77
C SER A 28 -6.91 -60.33 -76.95
N ARG A 29 -5.67 -60.53 -77.39
CA ARG A 29 -4.46 -59.90 -76.79
C ARG A 29 -4.67 -58.41 -76.50
N LYS A 30 -5.50 -57.69 -77.27
CA LYS A 30 -5.82 -56.27 -77.06
C LYS A 30 -6.63 -56.00 -75.77
N ARG A 31 -7.55 -56.89 -75.36
CA ARG A 31 -8.29 -56.75 -74.09
C ARG A 31 -7.41 -57.08 -72.89
N ILE A 32 -6.50 -58.05 -73.01
CA ILE A 32 -5.50 -58.35 -71.97
C ILE A 32 -4.51 -57.20 -71.80
N VAL A 33 -4.07 -56.58 -72.91
CA VAL A 33 -3.20 -55.38 -72.87
C VAL A 33 -3.94 -54.17 -72.33
N ALA A 34 -5.21 -53.94 -72.64
CA ALA A 34 -5.99 -52.82 -72.11
C ALA A 34 -6.31 -52.97 -70.61
N VAL A 35 -6.69 -54.18 -70.17
CA VAL A 35 -6.88 -54.48 -68.73
C VAL A 35 -5.54 -54.45 -68.00
N GLY A 36 -4.46 -54.94 -68.62
CA GLY A 36 -3.10 -54.85 -68.10
C GLY A 36 -2.58 -53.41 -68.01
N ALA A 37 -2.91 -52.54 -68.97
CA ALA A 37 -2.56 -51.12 -68.94
C ALA A 37 -3.40 -50.34 -67.93
N ALA A 38 -4.70 -50.61 -67.81
CA ALA A 38 -5.55 -50.02 -66.78
C ALA A 38 -5.12 -50.50 -65.38
N ALA A 39 -4.78 -51.78 -65.22
CA ALA A 39 -4.19 -52.31 -64.00
C ALA A 39 -2.81 -51.72 -63.72
N ALA A 40 -1.97 -51.50 -64.73
CA ALA A 40 -0.69 -50.83 -64.58
C ALA A 40 -0.83 -49.35 -64.21
N VAL A 41 -1.83 -48.63 -64.72
CA VAL A 41 -2.14 -47.25 -64.33
C VAL A 41 -2.75 -47.19 -62.94
N LEU A 42 -3.58 -48.16 -62.55
CA LEU A 42 -4.08 -48.28 -61.17
C LEU A 42 -2.99 -48.69 -60.20
N LEU A 43 -2.05 -49.57 -60.59
CA LEU A 43 -0.88 -49.95 -59.79
C LEU A 43 0.16 -48.83 -59.74
N ALA A 44 0.34 -48.08 -60.82
CA ALA A 44 1.18 -46.88 -60.85
C ALA A 44 0.53 -45.73 -60.09
N GLY A 45 -0.80 -45.60 -60.12
CA GLY A 45 -1.57 -44.61 -59.36
C GLY A 45 -1.65 -44.95 -57.88
N ALA A 46 -1.87 -46.21 -57.53
CA ALA A 46 -1.80 -46.73 -56.16
C ALA A 46 -0.37 -46.70 -55.64
N GLY A 47 0.62 -46.99 -56.49
CA GLY A 47 2.05 -46.85 -56.20
C GLY A 47 2.44 -45.39 -56.00
N ALA A 48 1.95 -44.47 -56.83
CA ALA A 48 2.18 -43.03 -56.71
C ALA A 48 1.45 -42.44 -55.50
N ALA A 49 0.26 -42.93 -55.14
CA ALA A 49 -0.46 -42.56 -53.93
C ALA A 49 0.24 -43.11 -52.68
N ALA A 50 0.59 -44.40 -52.66
CA ALA A 50 1.38 -45.01 -51.59
C ALA A 50 2.73 -44.31 -51.43
N TRP A 51 3.36 -43.88 -52.53
CA TRP A 51 4.58 -43.09 -52.54
C TRP A 51 4.34 -41.66 -52.03
N ALA A 52 3.27 -40.97 -52.44
CA ALA A 52 2.96 -39.60 -52.01
C ALA A 52 2.51 -39.49 -50.54
N TYR A 53 1.91 -40.55 -49.99
CA TYR A 53 1.41 -40.66 -48.60
C TYR A 53 2.26 -41.59 -47.73
N ALA A 54 3.44 -42.02 -48.19
CA ALA A 54 4.37 -42.77 -47.35
C ALA A 54 4.95 -41.84 -46.27
N GLY A 55 4.69 -42.13 -44.99
CA GLY A 55 5.05 -41.30 -43.84
C GLY A 55 3.90 -40.41 -43.35
N ASP A 56 4.04 -39.81 -42.17
CA ASP A 56 2.99 -38.96 -41.57
C ASP A 56 3.00 -37.54 -42.16
N VAL A 57 4.17 -37.05 -42.58
CA VAL A 57 4.33 -35.72 -43.15
C VAL A 57 4.23 -35.79 -44.68
N PRO A 58 3.29 -35.05 -45.32
CA PRO A 58 3.15 -35.05 -46.77
C PRO A 58 4.46 -34.70 -47.49
N ARG A 59 4.79 -35.45 -48.54
CA ARG A 59 6.03 -35.25 -49.31
C ARG A 59 6.13 -33.84 -49.93
N GLY A 60 7.37 -33.36 -50.04
CA GLY A 60 7.68 -31.99 -50.45
C GLY A 60 7.47 -30.92 -49.37
N THR A 61 7.13 -31.31 -48.13
CA THR A 61 6.96 -30.36 -47.01
C THR A 61 8.29 -30.03 -46.35
N ARG A 62 8.62 -28.74 -46.28
CA ARG A 62 9.80 -28.22 -45.60
C ARG A 62 9.44 -27.25 -44.48
N ILE A 63 10.20 -27.29 -43.38
CA ILE A 63 10.19 -26.26 -42.34
C ILE A 63 11.61 -25.74 -42.21
N LEU A 64 11.80 -24.41 -42.29
CA LEU A 64 13.12 -23.77 -42.17
C LEU A 64 14.21 -24.37 -43.09
N GLY A 65 13.80 -24.83 -44.29
CA GLY A 65 14.71 -25.47 -45.26
C GLY A 65 14.99 -26.95 -45.01
N VAL A 66 14.54 -27.51 -43.87
CA VAL A 66 14.65 -28.95 -43.55
C VAL A 66 13.56 -29.71 -44.28
N ASP A 67 13.93 -30.74 -45.03
CA ASP A 67 12.97 -31.63 -45.69
C ASP A 67 12.39 -32.63 -44.70
N LEU A 68 11.09 -32.48 -44.43
CA LEU A 68 10.32 -33.35 -43.56
C LEU A 68 9.43 -34.31 -44.36
N GLY A 69 9.38 -34.16 -45.68
CA GLY A 69 8.49 -34.91 -46.54
C GLY A 69 8.74 -36.40 -46.48
N GLY A 70 7.69 -37.18 -46.22
CA GLY A 70 7.72 -38.63 -46.21
C GLY A 70 8.35 -39.26 -44.97
N LYS A 71 8.65 -38.46 -43.93
CA LYS A 71 9.07 -38.93 -42.62
C LYS A 71 7.85 -39.24 -41.74
N SER A 72 8.01 -40.18 -40.80
CA SER A 72 7.08 -40.31 -39.66
C SER A 72 7.15 -39.07 -38.76
N ARG A 73 6.15 -38.87 -37.90
CA ARG A 73 6.10 -37.73 -36.97
C ARG A 73 7.38 -37.64 -36.12
N SER A 74 7.82 -38.74 -35.51
CA SER A 74 9.01 -38.77 -34.66
C SER A 74 10.32 -38.52 -35.44
N GLU A 75 10.40 -38.98 -36.69
CA GLU A 75 11.52 -38.68 -37.59
C GLU A 75 11.55 -37.21 -38.02
N ALA A 76 10.39 -36.62 -38.28
CA ALA A 76 10.27 -35.20 -38.59
C ALA A 76 10.62 -34.31 -37.39
N GLU A 77 10.16 -34.68 -36.18
CA GLU A 77 10.50 -33.98 -34.94
C GLU A 77 12.00 -34.03 -34.64
N ARG A 78 12.66 -35.20 -34.77
CA ARG A 78 14.13 -35.30 -34.65
C ARG A 78 14.85 -34.47 -35.70
N ALA A 79 14.47 -34.59 -36.97
CA ALA A 79 15.14 -33.86 -38.06
C ALA A 79 15.05 -32.35 -37.86
N LEU A 80 13.91 -31.84 -37.38
CA LEU A 80 13.72 -30.43 -37.08
C LEU A 80 14.51 -30.01 -35.83
N THR A 81 14.57 -30.86 -34.80
CA THR A 81 15.34 -30.63 -33.57
C THR A 81 16.85 -30.58 -33.85
N GLU A 82 17.38 -31.52 -34.63
CA GLU A 82 18.80 -31.57 -35.01
C GLU A 82 19.21 -30.38 -35.87
N ALA A 83 18.34 -29.95 -36.79
CA ALA A 83 18.62 -28.81 -37.65
C ALA A 83 18.65 -27.45 -36.92
N ILE A 84 17.96 -27.35 -35.79
CA ILE A 84 17.79 -26.08 -35.04
C ILE A 84 18.55 -26.10 -33.72
N GLY A 85 18.94 -27.27 -33.22
CA GLY A 85 19.68 -27.45 -31.96
C GLY A 85 20.92 -26.55 -31.77
N PRO A 86 21.67 -26.15 -32.81
CA PRO A 86 22.75 -25.18 -32.66
C PRO A 86 22.28 -23.73 -32.48
N ARG A 87 21.07 -23.39 -32.93
CA ARG A 87 20.50 -22.02 -32.97
C ARG A 87 19.49 -21.73 -31.86
N THR A 88 19.06 -22.75 -31.12
CA THR A 88 18.06 -22.60 -30.03
C THR A 88 18.53 -21.71 -28.88
N GLY A 89 19.84 -21.59 -28.68
CA GLY A 89 20.44 -20.74 -27.64
C GLY A 89 20.93 -19.38 -28.13
N ASP A 90 20.85 -19.08 -29.43
CA ASP A 90 21.40 -17.83 -29.96
C ASP A 90 20.62 -16.62 -29.42
N PRO A 91 21.30 -15.59 -28.92
CA PRO A 91 20.64 -14.41 -28.41
C PRO A 91 20.01 -13.60 -29.57
N VAL A 92 18.90 -12.93 -29.28
CA VAL A 92 18.19 -12.10 -30.26
C VAL A 92 18.72 -10.68 -30.23
N ALA A 93 19.22 -10.20 -31.36
CA ALA A 93 19.51 -8.78 -31.55
C ALA A 93 18.20 -7.98 -31.67
N VAL A 94 18.03 -6.97 -30.82
CA VAL A 94 16.89 -6.05 -30.81
C VAL A 94 17.38 -4.62 -31.03
N ASP A 95 16.66 -3.87 -31.88
CA ASP A 95 16.80 -2.43 -32.05
C ASP A 95 15.52 -1.78 -31.54
N LEU A 96 15.61 -1.17 -30.34
CA LEU A 96 14.51 -0.51 -29.67
C LEU A 96 14.66 1.00 -29.84
N ASP A 97 13.89 1.58 -30.76
CA ASP A 97 13.89 3.04 -31.02
C ASP A 97 15.31 3.61 -31.29
N GLY A 98 16.19 2.83 -31.93
CA GLY A 98 17.57 3.19 -32.27
C GLY A 98 18.63 2.66 -31.30
N GLU A 99 18.24 2.12 -30.16
CA GLU A 99 19.15 1.46 -29.21
C GLU A 99 19.27 -0.03 -29.52
N LYS A 100 20.49 -0.48 -29.84
CA LYS A 100 20.76 -1.87 -30.20
C LYS A 100 21.31 -2.66 -29.01
N PHE A 101 20.71 -3.81 -28.72
CA PHE A 101 21.17 -4.73 -27.69
C PHE A 101 20.80 -6.17 -28.03
N SER A 102 21.29 -7.11 -27.22
CA SER A 102 20.99 -8.53 -27.35
C SER A 102 20.21 -9.01 -26.12
N ILE A 103 19.24 -9.88 -26.33
CA ILE A 103 18.50 -10.57 -25.26
C ILE A 103 18.70 -12.07 -25.43
N GLU A 104 19.08 -12.77 -24.36
CA GLU A 104 19.23 -14.22 -24.39
C GLU A 104 17.88 -14.89 -24.70
N ALA A 105 17.87 -15.88 -25.60
CA ALA A 105 16.65 -16.60 -25.96
C ALA A 105 16.00 -17.28 -24.74
N ALA A 106 16.82 -17.74 -23.78
CA ALA A 106 16.37 -18.35 -22.53
C ALA A 106 15.56 -17.38 -21.64
N ASP A 107 15.96 -16.10 -21.59
CA ASP A 107 15.28 -15.08 -20.78
C ASP A 107 13.87 -14.81 -21.31
N LEU A 108 13.68 -14.92 -22.63
CA LEU A 108 12.38 -14.74 -23.30
C LEU A 108 11.53 -16.02 -23.38
N ALA A 109 12.05 -17.14 -22.87
CA ALA A 109 11.54 -18.48 -23.15
C ALA A 109 11.29 -18.72 -24.66
N LEU A 110 12.15 -18.12 -25.50
CA LEU A 110 12.03 -18.15 -26.94
C LEU A 110 12.48 -19.51 -27.45
N ARG A 111 11.55 -20.28 -28.02
CA ARG A 111 11.84 -21.62 -28.51
C ARG A 111 10.99 -21.98 -29.71
N LEU A 112 11.52 -22.88 -30.55
CA LEU A 112 10.71 -23.55 -31.54
C LEU A 112 9.83 -24.60 -30.84
N ASP A 113 8.51 -24.51 -31.03
CA ASP A 113 7.63 -25.62 -30.71
C ASP A 113 7.66 -26.63 -31.86
N VAL A 114 8.50 -27.65 -31.70
CA VAL A 114 8.70 -28.72 -32.67
C VAL A 114 7.40 -29.52 -32.88
N ASP A 115 6.65 -29.79 -31.82
CA ASP A 115 5.43 -30.59 -31.86
C ASP A 115 4.32 -29.88 -32.66
N LEU A 116 4.05 -28.62 -32.34
CA LEU A 116 3.07 -27.81 -33.06
C LEU A 116 3.52 -27.53 -34.50
N SER A 117 4.81 -27.35 -34.74
CA SER A 117 5.37 -27.15 -36.09
C SER A 117 5.18 -28.38 -36.97
N VAL A 118 5.53 -29.57 -36.48
CA VAL A 118 5.33 -30.84 -37.21
C VAL A 118 3.85 -31.16 -37.34
N GLY A 119 3.05 -30.91 -36.31
CA GLY A 119 1.59 -31.04 -36.36
C GLY A 119 0.95 -30.18 -37.46
N ARG A 120 1.45 -28.96 -37.70
CA ARG A 120 1.03 -28.11 -38.84
C ARG A 120 1.50 -28.66 -40.19
N ALA A 121 2.68 -29.28 -40.24
CA ALA A 121 3.18 -29.92 -41.45
C ALA A 121 2.30 -31.09 -41.90
N ILE A 122 1.90 -31.95 -40.95
CA ILE A 122 1.08 -33.16 -41.16
C ILE A 122 -0.29 -32.84 -41.76
N LYS A 123 -0.95 -31.76 -41.30
CA LYS A 123 -2.32 -31.37 -41.74
C LYS A 123 -2.45 -30.93 -43.20
N GLY A 124 -1.38 -30.95 -43.99
CA GLY A 124 -1.43 -30.55 -45.40
C GLY A 124 -1.78 -31.66 -46.38
N ARG A 125 -1.96 -31.29 -47.64
CA ARG A 125 -2.13 -32.26 -48.75
C ARG A 125 -0.79 -32.48 -49.45
N PRO A 126 -0.48 -33.71 -49.90
CA PRO A 126 0.74 -33.99 -50.64
C PRO A 126 0.72 -33.30 -52.01
N ARG A 127 1.89 -32.87 -52.48
CA ARG A 127 2.09 -32.34 -53.82
C ARG A 127 2.83 -33.38 -54.66
N LEU A 128 2.34 -33.66 -55.87
CA LEU A 128 2.99 -34.58 -56.80
C LEU A 128 4.26 -33.97 -57.43
N THR A 129 4.30 -32.63 -57.53
CA THR A 129 5.46 -31.84 -57.97
C THR A 129 5.54 -30.53 -57.18
N GLY A 130 6.76 -30.06 -56.90
CA GLY A 130 7.02 -28.80 -56.19
C GLY A 130 7.12 -28.91 -54.66
N GLU A 131 7.68 -27.87 -54.04
CA GLU A 131 7.90 -27.79 -52.59
C GLU A 131 6.76 -27.05 -51.88
N ARG A 132 6.54 -27.36 -50.60
CA ARG A 132 5.63 -26.66 -49.69
C ARG A 132 6.41 -26.26 -48.44
N THR A 133 6.60 -24.96 -48.24
CA THR A 133 7.19 -24.45 -47.01
C THR A 133 6.09 -24.19 -45.98
N VAL A 134 6.24 -24.76 -44.78
CA VAL A 134 5.35 -24.52 -43.64
C VAL A 134 6.11 -23.63 -42.64
N PRO A 135 5.54 -22.49 -42.22
CA PRO A 135 6.19 -21.64 -41.23
C PRO A 135 6.24 -22.36 -39.87
N PRO A 136 7.39 -22.33 -39.17
CA PRO A 136 7.51 -22.88 -37.84
C PRO A 136 6.62 -22.15 -36.83
N VAL A 137 6.29 -22.83 -35.73
CA VAL A 137 5.63 -22.25 -34.56
C VAL A 137 6.70 -21.87 -33.54
N ILE A 138 6.78 -20.58 -33.23
CA ILE A 138 7.71 -20.07 -32.22
C ILE A 138 6.91 -19.64 -31.00
N GLU A 139 7.28 -20.17 -29.86
CA GLU A 139 6.82 -19.69 -28.58
C GLU A 139 7.74 -18.60 -28.05
N LEU A 140 7.13 -17.57 -27.45
CA LEU A 140 7.81 -16.49 -26.76
C LEU A 140 6.89 -16.03 -25.62
N ASP A 141 7.46 -15.86 -24.43
CA ASP A 141 6.76 -15.29 -23.29
C ASP A 141 6.71 -13.76 -23.45
N GLU A 142 5.52 -13.24 -23.75
CA GLU A 142 5.31 -11.82 -24.03
C GLU A 142 5.49 -10.95 -22.77
N ALA A 143 5.23 -11.48 -21.57
CA ALA A 143 5.43 -10.74 -20.33
C ALA A 143 6.92 -10.56 -20.03
N ARG A 144 7.73 -11.61 -20.23
CA ARG A 144 9.18 -11.52 -20.09
C ARG A 144 9.80 -10.60 -21.15
N LEU A 145 9.28 -10.64 -22.38
CA LEU A 145 9.69 -9.71 -23.42
C LEU A 145 9.37 -8.26 -23.03
N GLU A 146 8.16 -7.99 -22.54
CA GLU A 146 7.77 -6.66 -22.09
C GLU A 146 8.67 -6.15 -20.95
N GLU A 147 8.97 -7.00 -19.96
CA GLU A 147 9.88 -6.68 -18.85
C GLU A 147 11.30 -6.38 -19.36
N ALA A 148 11.86 -7.25 -20.21
CA ALA A 148 13.19 -7.09 -20.77
C ALA A 148 13.33 -5.83 -21.63
N LEU A 149 12.30 -5.51 -22.44
CA LEU A 149 12.28 -4.30 -23.25
C LEU A 149 12.09 -3.03 -22.39
N ARG A 150 11.19 -3.06 -21.39
CA ARG A 150 10.97 -1.92 -20.49
C ARG A 150 12.19 -1.59 -19.64
N ALA A 151 12.97 -2.59 -19.23
CA ALA A 151 14.22 -2.38 -18.48
C ALA A 151 15.26 -1.56 -19.25
N ARG A 152 15.14 -1.47 -20.59
CA ARG A 152 16.03 -0.68 -21.46
C ARG A 152 15.46 0.69 -21.83
N LEU A 153 14.19 0.96 -21.51
CA LEU A 153 13.57 2.24 -21.83
C LEU A 153 13.84 3.27 -20.74
N ASP A 154 14.26 4.47 -21.14
CA ASP A 154 14.31 5.62 -20.24
C ASP A 154 12.87 5.99 -19.79
N PRO A 155 12.56 5.90 -18.48
CA PRO A 155 11.24 6.24 -17.96
C PRO A 155 10.79 7.63 -18.38
N ALA A 156 11.70 8.60 -18.51
CA ALA A 156 11.37 9.96 -18.92
C ALA A 156 10.86 10.06 -20.38
N ARG A 157 11.23 9.10 -21.25
CA ARG A 157 10.81 9.06 -22.66
C ARG A 157 9.48 8.35 -22.89
N ILE A 158 9.10 7.46 -21.98
CA ILE A 158 7.85 6.70 -22.06
C ILE A 158 6.74 7.28 -21.19
N THR A 159 7.10 7.96 -20.10
CA THR A 159 6.12 8.49 -19.15
C THR A 159 5.33 9.64 -19.76
N LEU A 160 4.01 9.52 -19.74
CA LEU A 160 3.10 10.62 -20.07
C LEU A 160 3.28 11.74 -19.06
N LYS A 161 3.65 12.94 -19.52
CA LYS A 161 3.62 14.13 -18.64
C LYS A 161 2.16 14.50 -18.42
N LYS A 162 1.66 14.26 -17.21
CA LYS A 162 0.26 14.51 -16.85
C LYS A 162 -0.04 16.03 -16.82
N PRO A 163 -1.21 16.45 -17.33
CA PRO A 163 -1.66 17.82 -17.18
C PRO A 163 -2.03 18.12 -15.72
N GLY A 164 -2.05 19.40 -15.37
CA GLY A 164 -2.46 19.82 -14.03
C GLY A 164 -2.74 21.32 -13.97
N ILE A 165 -3.52 21.74 -12.97
CA ILE A 165 -3.71 23.16 -12.67
C ILE A 165 -3.60 23.29 -11.15
N VAL A 166 -2.71 24.18 -10.70
CA VAL A 166 -2.51 24.49 -9.28
C VAL A 166 -2.66 25.98 -9.02
N PHE A 167 -3.19 26.37 -7.86
CA PHE A 167 -3.33 27.77 -7.50
C PHE A 167 -2.09 28.28 -6.75
N ALA A 168 -1.46 29.33 -7.29
CA ALA A 168 -0.51 30.17 -6.57
C ALA A 168 -1.27 31.40 -6.03
N GLY A 169 -1.77 31.30 -4.79
CA GLY A 169 -2.71 32.29 -4.26
C GLY A 169 -4.07 32.17 -4.98
N LEU A 170 -4.46 33.19 -5.74
CA LEU A 170 -5.65 33.19 -6.60
C LEU A 170 -5.31 33.04 -8.09
N THR A 171 -4.03 32.83 -8.44
CA THR A 171 -3.61 32.68 -9.84
C THR A 171 -3.50 31.19 -10.20
N PRO A 172 -4.31 30.68 -11.15
CA PRO A 172 -4.13 29.33 -11.66
C PRO A 172 -2.82 29.21 -12.46
N LYS A 173 -2.08 28.13 -12.24
CA LYS A 173 -0.83 27.80 -12.92
C LYS A 173 -1.00 26.44 -13.61
N PRO A 174 -1.13 26.43 -14.96
CA PRO A 174 -1.24 25.18 -15.69
C PRO A 174 0.11 24.50 -15.82
N THR A 175 0.08 23.17 -15.75
CA THR A 175 1.12 22.26 -16.19
C THR A 175 0.63 21.60 -17.46
N TYR A 176 1.29 21.86 -18.58
CA TYR A 176 0.89 21.31 -19.86
C TYR A 176 1.32 19.86 -20.01
N PRO A 177 0.45 19.03 -20.62
CA PRO A 177 0.76 17.64 -20.86
C PRO A 177 1.72 17.48 -22.03
N ALA A 178 2.45 16.36 -22.05
CA ALA A 178 3.32 16.00 -23.16
C ALA A 178 3.11 14.53 -23.49
N THR A 179 3.10 14.23 -24.79
CA THR A 179 2.90 12.89 -25.34
C THR A 179 3.90 11.90 -24.75
N GLY A 180 3.36 10.83 -24.18
CA GLY A 180 4.15 9.68 -23.75
C GLY A 180 4.35 8.70 -24.91
N ARG A 181 5.13 7.66 -24.65
CA ARG A 181 5.35 6.56 -25.58
C ARG A 181 5.07 5.24 -24.88
N ASN A 182 4.52 4.27 -25.59
CA ASN A 182 4.30 2.94 -25.03
C ASN A 182 4.91 1.87 -25.94
N LEU A 183 5.16 0.70 -25.37
CA LEU A 183 5.59 -0.47 -26.09
C LEU A 183 4.36 -1.21 -26.65
N ASP A 184 4.35 -1.50 -27.95
CA ASP A 184 3.42 -2.46 -28.54
C ASP A 184 4.03 -3.86 -28.41
N VAL A 185 3.66 -4.56 -27.34
CA VAL A 185 4.22 -5.88 -26.99
C VAL A 185 3.92 -6.92 -28.07
N ALA A 186 2.73 -6.88 -28.68
CA ALA A 186 2.33 -7.83 -29.72
C ALA A 186 3.14 -7.61 -31.01
N ALA A 187 3.32 -6.35 -31.42
CA ALA A 187 4.18 -6.01 -32.55
C ALA A 187 5.65 -6.36 -32.28
N ALA A 188 6.14 -6.08 -31.07
CA ALA A 188 7.50 -6.43 -30.64
C ALA A 188 7.73 -7.94 -30.66
N ALA A 189 6.82 -8.74 -30.11
CA ALA A 189 6.86 -10.19 -30.11
C ALA A 189 6.92 -10.75 -31.53
N THR A 190 6.12 -10.19 -32.44
CA THR A 190 6.13 -10.57 -33.87
C THR A 190 7.48 -10.24 -34.53
N ALA A 191 8.04 -9.07 -34.26
CA ALA A 191 9.35 -8.67 -34.79
C ALA A 191 10.48 -9.58 -34.27
N VAL A 192 10.48 -9.90 -32.97
CA VAL A 192 11.46 -10.79 -32.31
C VAL A 192 11.39 -12.20 -32.88
N ARG A 193 10.19 -12.79 -32.97
CA ARG A 193 9.97 -14.13 -33.57
C ARG A 193 10.55 -14.20 -34.99
N ARG A 194 10.29 -13.18 -35.82
CA ARG A 194 10.78 -13.12 -37.20
C ARG A 194 12.30 -12.94 -37.28
N ALA A 195 12.86 -12.06 -36.47
CA ALA A 195 14.30 -11.74 -36.49
C ALA A 195 15.14 -12.94 -36.05
N TRP A 196 14.71 -13.65 -35.00
CA TRP A 196 15.41 -14.82 -34.48
C TRP A 196 15.53 -15.94 -35.52
N LEU A 197 14.46 -16.25 -36.26
CA LEU A 197 14.51 -17.23 -37.34
C LEU A 197 15.45 -16.84 -38.49
N ALA A 198 15.48 -15.55 -38.81
CA ALA A 198 16.25 -15.03 -39.92
C ALA A 198 17.73 -14.78 -39.56
N GLY A 199 18.11 -14.88 -38.28
CA GLY A 199 19.42 -14.45 -37.79
C GLY A 199 19.63 -12.95 -37.94
N GLY A 200 18.57 -12.15 -37.86
CA GLY A 200 18.57 -10.71 -38.05
C GLY A 200 18.26 -9.91 -36.78
N THR A 201 18.07 -8.61 -36.94
CA THR A 201 17.72 -7.69 -35.83
C THR A 201 16.21 -7.42 -35.81
N ALA A 202 15.60 -7.53 -34.62
CA ALA A 202 14.20 -7.17 -34.38
C ALA A 202 14.06 -5.66 -34.16
N THR A 203 13.51 -4.95 -35.14
CA THR A 203 13.17 -3.52 -34.96
C THR A 203 11.87 -3.40 -34.17
N VAL A 204 11.96 -2.82 -32.98
CA VAL A 204 10.83 -2.53 -32.09
C VAL A 204 10.68 -1.01 -32.00
N THR A 205 9.50 -0.51 -32.37
CA THR A 205 9.21 0.92 -32.34
C THR A 205 8.21 1.22 -31.22
N LEU A 206 8.40 2.36 -30.58
CA LEU A 206 7.48 2.84 -29.57
C LEU A 206 6.28 3.53 -30.23
N VAL A 207 5.08 3.23 -29.73
CA VAL A 207 3.85 3.87 -30.18
C VAL A 207 3.57 5.13 -29.38
N SER A 208 3.16 6.19 -30.07
CA SER A 208 2.77 7.45 -29.44
C SER A 208 1.51 7.26 -28.61
N ARG A 209 1.54 7.72 -27.35
CA ARG A 209 0.37 7.74 -26.44
C ARG A 209 0.08 9.19 -26.06
N PRO A 210 -0.79 9.89 -26.82
CA PRO A 210 -1.17 11.26 -26.47
C PRO A 210 -1.97 11.28 -25.16
N PRO A 211 -1.86 12.37 -24.37
CA PRO A 211 -2.71 12.59 -23.20
C PRO A 211 -4.18 12.73 -23.62
N ALA A 212 -5.09 12.28 -22.77
CA ALA A 212 -6.52 12.44 -22.98
C ALA A 212 -6.96 13.91 -22.91
N THR A 213 -6.27 14.74 -22.11
CA THR A 213 -6.48 16.19 -22.10
C THR A 213 -5.37 16.90 -22.88
N SER A 214 -5.73 17.72 -23.86
CA SER A 214 -4.79 18.51 -24.68
C SER A 214 -4.36 19.81 -23.99
N ARG A 215 -3.36 20.51 -24.57
CA ARG A 215 -2.95 21.85 -24.10
C ARG A 215 -4.10 22.84 -24.17
N GLU A 216 -4.84 22.84 -25.26
CA GLU A 216 -5.99 23.71 -25.52
C GLU A 216 -7.11 23.46 -24.50
N GLN A 217 -7.34 22.20 -24.13
CA GLN A 217 -8.31 21.85 -23.09
C GLN A 217 -7.85 22.29 -21.69
N VAL A 218 -6.55 22.23 -21.38
CA VAL A 218 -6.01 22.83 -20.15
C VAL A 218 -6.20 24.34 -20.15
N ASP A 219 -5.91 25.02 -21.26
CA ASP A 219 -6.12 26.47 -21.39
C ASP A 219 -7.60 26.84 -21.24
N ALA A 220 -8.51 26.06 -21.82
CA ALA A 220 -9.96 26.22 -21.64
C ALA A 220 -10.38 26.02 -20.17
N LEU A 221 -9.89 24.98 -19.48
CA LEU A 221 -10.16 24.81 -18.04
C LEU A 221 -9.64 25.97 -17.19
N VAL A 222 -8.52 26.59 -17.57
CA VAL A 222 -8.01 27.79 -16.89
C VAL A 222 -8.91 29.00 -17.14
N ALA A 223 -9.32 29.22 -18.38
CA ALA A 223 -10.13 30.37 -18.79
C ALA A 223 -11.59 30.29 -18.31
N ASP A 224 -12.20 29.12 -18.46
CA ASP A 224 -13.64 28.93 -18.31
C ASP A 224 -14.03 28.49 -16.89
N LEU A 225 -13.09 27.91 -16.13
CA LEU A 225 -13.37 27.42 -14.78
C LEU A 225 -12.40 27.97 -13.72
N ALA A 226 -11.09 27.77 -13.87
CA ALA A 226 -10.14 28.05 -12.79
C ALA A 226 -10.05 29.55 -12.45
N THR A 227 -10.06 30.41 -13.48
CA THR A 227 -10.00 31.87 -13.29
C THR A 227 -11.33 32.44 -12.77
N PRO A 228 -12.50 32.12 -13.37
CA PRO A 228 -13.80 32.60 -12.86
C PRO A 228 -14.13 32.08 -11.45
N ALA A 229 -13.72 30.84 -11.12
CA ALA A 229 -13.97 30.24 -9.80
C ALA A 229 -13.49 31.13 -8.64
N VAL A 230 -12.35 31.80 -8.81
CA VAL A 230 -11.71 32.63 -7.78
C VAL A 230 -11.86 34.13 -8.03
N ALA A 231 -12.69 34.54 -8.99
CA ALA A 231 -12.93 35.95 -9.32
C ALA A 231 -13.83 36.67 -8.29
N ALA A 232 -14.68 35.92 -7.60
CA ALA A 232 -15.65 36.45 -6.64
C ALA A 232 -15.89 35.43 -5.50
N PRO A 233 -16.62 35.81 -4.43
CA PRO A 233 -17.12 34.84 -3.45
C PRO A 233 -18.31 34.03 -3.98
N VAL A 234 -18.72 33.01 -3.22
CA VAL A 234 -19.97 32.26 -3.41
C VAL A 234 -20.74 32.23 -2.09
N THR A 235 -22.03 32.58 -2.14
CA THR A 235 -22.91 32.48 -0.97
C THR A 235 -23.47 31.06 -0.87
N VAL A 236 -23.30 30.42 0.28
CA VAL A 236 -23.86 29.10 0.57
C VAL A 236 -25.00 29.27 1.56
N THR A 237 -26.21 28.86 1.18
CA THR A 237 -27.40 28.89 2.05
C THR A 237 -27.60 27.54 2.72
N VAL A 238 -27.79 27.54 4.03
CA VAL A 238 -27.98 26.34 4.86
C VAL A 238 -29.22 26.58 5.73
N GLY A 239 -30.38 26.09 5.27
CA GLY A 239 -31.66 26.48 5.85
C GLY A 239 -31.82 28.01 5.82
N ASP A 240 -32.05 28.60 6.98
CA ASP A 240 -32.30 30.03 7.17
C ASP A 240 -31.00 30.85 7.30
N LYS A 241 -29.85 30.17 7.41
CA LYS A 241 -28.53 30.79 7.53
C LYS A 241 -27.82 30.84 6.19
N SER A 242 -26.84 31.72 6.08
CA SER A 242 -25.93 31.76 4.95
C SER A 242 -24.51 32.02 5.39
N LEU A 243 -23.55 31.41 4.69
CA LEU A 243 -22.12 31.69 4.81
C LEU A 243 -21.56 32.11 3.45
N THR A 244 -20.41 32.78 3.46
CA THR A 244 -19.76 33.26 2.23
C THR A 244 -18.42 32.59 2.07
N LEU A 245 -18.26 31.78 1.03
CA LEU A 245 -16.98 31.19 0.67
C LEU A 245 -16.14 32.23 -0.08
N SER A 246 -15.01 32.59 0.50
CA SER A 246 -14.06 33.52 -0.12
C SER A 246 -13.37 32.89 -1.34
N PRO A 247 -12.88 33.70 -2.31
CA PRO A 247 -12.02 33.22 -3.39
C PRO A 247 -10.85 32.36 -2.92
N ARG A 248 -10.25 32.70 -1.76
CA ARG A 248 -9.12 31.98 -1.19
C ARG A 248 -9.51 30.60 -0.68
N ALA A 249 -10.70 30.45 -0.10
CA ALA A 249 -11.22 29.16 0.32
C ALA A 249 -11.52 28.28 -0.90
N ILE A 250 -12.15 28.86 -1.93
CA ILE A 250 -12.43 28.19 -3.21
C ILE A 250 -11.13 27.71 -3.87
N ALA A 251 -10.10 28.56 -3.95
CA ALA A 251 -8.79 28.20 -4.53
C ALA A 251 -8.10 27.02 -3.79
N ARG A 252 -8.35 26.88 -2.47
CA ARG A 252 -7.80 25.78 -1.68
C ARG A 252 -8.60 24.48 -1.83
N GLY A 253 -9.92 24.60 -2.03
CA GLY A 253 -10.83 23.47 -2.22
C GLY A 253 -10.86 22.94 -3.66
N LEU A 254 -10.77 23.80 -4.68
CA LEU A 254 -10.82 23.42 -6.08
C LEU A 254 -9.50 22.74 -6.51
N VAL A 255 -9.61 21.48 -6.91
CA VAL A 255 -8.48 20.65 -7.32
C VAL A 255 -8.72 20.06 -8.70
N PHE A 256 -7.64 19.89 -9.46
CA PHE A 256 -7.66 19.28 -10.78
C PHE A 256 -6.85 17.98 -10.73
N ARG A 257 -7.51 16.85 -10.92
CA ARG A 257 -6.91 15.51 -10.80
C ARG A 257 -6.73 14.89 -12.18
N ALA A 258 -5.51 14.47 -12.50
CA ALA A 258 -5.20 13.76 -13.74
C ALA A 258 -5.13 12.25 -13.50
N ASP A 259 -5.87 11.46 -14.28
CA ASP A 259 -5.76 10.00 -14.26
C ASP A 259 -4.49 9.49 -14.97
N ASP A 260 -4.38 8.17 -15.18
CA ASP A 260 -3.22 7.56 -15.86
C ASP A 260 -3.22 7.75 -17.38
N ASN A 261 -4.33 8.18 -17.95
CA ASN A 261 -4.43 8.59 -19.35
C ASN A 261 -4.20 10.08 -19.54
N GLY A 262 -3.98 10.83 -18.45
CA GLY A 262 -3.85 12.28 -18.48
C GLY A 262 -5.17 13.00 -18.71
N LEU A 263 -6.31 12.39 -18.35
CA LEU A 263 -7.61 13.05 -18.30
C LEU A 263 -7.66 13.93 -17.05
N LEU A 264 -7.69 15.24 -17.25
CA LEU A 264 -7.77 16.23 -16.17
C LEU A 264 -9.23 16.49 -15.80
N THR A 265 -9.62 16.17 -14.56
CA THR A 265 -10.98 16.39 -14.06
C THR A 265 -10.98 17.36 -12.88
N PRO A 266 -11.76 18.45 -12.92
CA PRO A 266 -11.92 19.34 -11.78
C PRO A 266 -12.84 18.72 -10.72
N ALA A 267 -12.54 18.98 -9.45
CA ALA A 267 -13.36 18.57 -8.32
C ALA A 267 -13.18 19.52 -7.13
N ILE A 268 -14.14 19.54 -6.22
CA ILE A 268 -13.99 20.17 -4.92
C ILE A 268 -13.49 19.13 -3.92
N ASP A 269 -12.35 19.40 -3.31
CA ASP A 269 -11.84 18.69 -2.14
C ASP A 269 -12.53 19.27 -0.90
N GLY A 270 -13.55 18.56 -0.41
CA GLY A 270 -14.37 19.01 0.71
C GLY A 270 -13.55 19.29 1.97
N GLY A 271 -12.60 18.42 2.31
CA GLY A 271 -11.75 18.59 3.50
C GLY A 271 -10.89 19.84 3.41
N LYS A 272 -10.26 20.10 2.26
CA LYS A 272 -9.48 21.34 2.06
C LYS A 272 -10.34 22.59 2.05
N LEU A 273 -11.54 22.52 1.45
CA LEU A 273 -12.49 23.62 1.45
C LEU A 273 -12.95 23.97 2.87
N HIS A 274 -13.37 22.95 3.64
CA HIS A 274 -13.82 23.09 5.02
C HIS A 274 -12.72 23.69 5.90
N ALA A 275 -11.51 23.14 5.85
CA ALA A 275 -10.37 23.68 6.58
C ALA A 275 -10.03 25.13 6.20
N ALA A 276 -10.21 25.51 4.92
CA ALA A 276 -9.94 26.86 4.45
C ALA A 276 -11.03 27.89 4.82
N ALA A 277 -12.24 27.42 5.16
CA ALA A 277 -13.39 28.24 5.54
C ALA A 277 -13.97 27.81 6.91
N ALA A 278 -13.11 27.33 7.82
CA ALA A 278 -13.54 26.72 9.07
C ALA A 278 -14.36 27.67 9.95
N ARG A 279 -14.08 28.98 9.90
CA ARG A 279 -14.82 30.00 10.65
C ARG A 279 -16.24 30.19 10.11
N GLU A 280 -16.38 30.15 8.80
CA GLU A 280 -17.63 30.30 8.09
C GLU A 280 -18.52 29.07 8.29
N PHE A 281 -17.94 27.86 8.21
CA PHE A 281 -18.64 26.62 8.50
C PHE A 281 -19.08 26.52 9.97
N ALA A 282 -18.23 26.93 10.93
CA ALA A 282 -18.58 26.93 12.35
C ALA A 282 -19.80 27.81 12.72
N ALA A 283 -20.24 28.73 11.85
CA ALA A 283 -21.45 29.52 12.08
C ALA A 283 -22.76 28.76 11.79
N VAL A 284 -22.69 27.69 10.98
CA VAL A 284 -23.84 26.87 10.56
C VAL A 284 -23.76 25.43 11.04
N GLU A 285 -22.58 24.94 11.40
CA GLU A 285 -22.33 23.56 11.84
C GLU A 285 -22.32 23.42 13.36
N ARG A 286 -22.58 22.19 13.81
CA ARG A 286 -22.32 21.73 15.17
C ARG A 286 -21.45 20.49 15.08
N GLU A 287 -20.22 20.57 15.59
CA GLU A 287 -19.31 19.42 15.59
C GLU A 287 -19.85 18.28 16.46
N PRO A 288 -19.65 17.01 16.04
CA PRO A 288 -20.00 15.88 16.87
C PRO A 288 -19.06 15.76 18.07
N GLU A 289 -19.61 15.42 19.23
CA GLU A 289 -18.84 15.02 20.40
C GLU A 289 -18.67 13.51 20.39
N GLN A 290 -17.44 13.03 20.55
CA GLN A 290 -17.14 11.60 20.62
C GLN A 290 -17.49 11.00 21.99
N ALA A 291 -17.85 9.72 21.99
CA ALA A 291 -18.02 8.96 23.23
C ALA A 291 -16.70 8.86 24.00
N THR A 292 -16.78 8.79 25.33
CA THR A 292 -15.61 8.67 26.21
C THR A 292 -15.82 7.61 27.29
N ILE A 293 -14.74 7.14 27.93
CA ILE A 293 -14.83 6.29 29.12
C ILE A 293 -14.39 7.12 30.33
N THR A 294 -15.26 7.22 31.34
CA THR A 294 -14.94 7.84 32.64
C THR A 294 -14.95 6.79 33.74
N VAL A 295 -14.38 7.12 34.91
CA VAL A 295 -14.46 6.28 36.11
C VAL A 295 -15.43 6.91 37.09
N ALA A 296 -16.57 6.26 37.32
CA ALA A 296 -17.60 6.70 38.27
C ALA A 296 -17.94 5.57 39.23
N GLY A 297 -17.99 5.86 40.54
CA GLY A 297 -18.30 4.85 41.57
C GLY A 297 -17.29 3.69 41.60
N GLY A 298 -16.05 3.91 41.17
CA GLY A 298 -15.01 2.89 41.11
C GLY A 298 -15.16 1.89 39.97
N ARG A 299 -15.89 2.23 38.90
CA ARG A 299 -16.02 1.40 37.69
C ARG A 299 -15.94 2.25 36.42
N PRO A 300 -15.44 1.70 35.30
CA PRO A 300 -15.51 2.37 34.00
C PRO A 300 -16.97 2.53 33.57
N LYS A 301 -17.32 3.70 33.03
CA LYS A 301 -18.63 4.02 32.46
C LYS A 301 -18.41 4.74 31.14
N ILE A 302 -19.07 4.25 30.09
CA ILE A 302 -19.12 4.91 28.80
C ILE A 302 -20.09 6.09 28.89
N LEU A 303 -19.62 7.26 28.47
CA LEU A 303 -20.43 8.45 28.24
C LEU A 303 -20.65 8.57 26.75
N ALA A 304 -21.94 8.63 26.37
CA ALA A 304 -22.38 8.81 25.00
C ALA A 304 -21.80 10.09 24.39
N GLY A 305 -21.43 10.01 23.12
CA GLY A 305 -21.19 11.19 22.31
C GLY A 305 -22.50 11.90 21.97
N THR A 306 -22.41 13.10 21.43
CA THR A 306 -23.57 13.78 20.84
C THR A 306 -23.34 13.97 19.35
N PRO A 307 -24.27 13.53 18.48
CA PRO A 307 -24.11 13.72 17.05
C PRO A 307 -24.06 15.19 16.67
N GLY A 308 -23.22 15.48 15.69
CA GLY A 308 -23.05 16.79 15.08
C GLY A 308 -23.92 16.94 13.85
N ASP A 309 -24.14 18.19 13.45
CA ASP A 309 -24.77 18.55 12.18
C ASP A 309 -23.75 19.33 11.36
N MET A 310 -23.22 18.67 10.33
CA MET A 310 -22.13 19.19 9.50
C MET A 310 -22.65 19.43 8.08
N VAL A 311 -22.04 20.35 7.33
CA VAL A 311 -22.42 20.53 5.92
C VAL A 311 -22.04 19.28 5.14
N ASP A 312 -22.96 18.78 4.31
CA ASP A 312 -22.71 17.66 3.41
C ASP A 312 -21.80 18.11 2.27
N LEU A 313 -20.49 17.98 2.49
CA LEU A 313 -19.45 18.37 1.53
C LEU A 313 -19.49 17.52 0.24
N ALA A 314 -20.02 16.29 0.30
CA ALA A 314 -20.15 15.44 -0.87
C ALA A 314 -21.24 15.96 -1.83
N ARG A 315 -22.30 16.57 -1.28
CA ARG A 315 -23.33 17.27 -2.09
C ARG A 315 -22.94 18.69 -2.46
N LEU A 316 -22.30 19.41 -1.53
CA LEU A 316 -21.88 20.80 -1.76
C LEU A 316 -20.82 20.90 -2.87
N GLY A 317 -19.87 19.95 -2.94
CA GLY A 317 -18.77 19.99 -3.89
C GLY A 317 -19.21 20.09 -5.37
N PRO A 318 -20.03 19.15 -5.88
CA PRO A 318 -20.57 19.22 -7.24
C PRO A 318 -21.43 20.47 -7.49
N ALA A 319 -22.24 20.87 -6.50
CA ALA A 319 -23.10 22.06 -6.62
C ALA A 319 -22.28 23.35 -6.71
N LEU A 320 -21.18 23.47 -5.96
CA LEU A 320 -20.23 24.56 -6.11
C LEU A 320 -19.59 24.53 -7.49
N LEU A 321 -19.08 23.38 -7.93
CA LEU A 321 -18.40 23.27 -9.21
C LEU A 321 -19.26 23.75 -10.39
N ALA A 322 -20.57 23.55 -10.32
CA ALA A 322 -21.52 24.00 -11.33
C ALA A 322 -21.67 25.53 -11.41
N VAL A 323 -21.57 26.25 -10.29
CA VAL A 323 -21.78 27.72 -10.24
C VAL A 323 -20.48 28.52 -10.32
N LEU A 324 -19.32 27.89 -10.12
CA LEU A 324 -18.02 28.57 -10.12
C LEU A 324 -17.68 29.30 -11.44
N PRO A 325 -18.06 28.80 -12.64
CA PRO A 325 -17.86 29.51 -13.92
C PRO A 325 -18.67 30.80 -14.06
N ASP A 326 -19.80 30.92 -13.36
CA ASP A 326 -20.74 32.03 -13.55
C ASP A 326 -20.22 33.37 -12.97
N PRO A 327 -20.66 34.52 -13.50
CA PRO A 327 -20.41 35.81 -12.88
C PRO A 327 -21.16 35.93 -11.54
N ALA A 328 -20.69 36.82 -10.65
CA ALA A 328 -21.42 37.14 -9.42
C ALA A 328 -22.75 37.86 -9.72
N PRO A 329 -23.79 37.70 -8.87
CA PRO A 329 -23.82 36.92 -7.63
C PRO A 329 -23.99 35.42 -7.87
N ARG A 330 -23.33 34.61 -7.04
CA ARG A 330 -23.40 33.14 -7.08
C ARG A 330 -23.92 32.61 -5.77
N THR A 331 -24.91 31.73 -5.84
CA THR A 331 -25.53 31.12 -4.67
C THR A 331 -25.72 29.63 -4.86
N VAL A 332 -25.44 28.87 -3.81
CA VAL A 332 -25.65 27.42 -3.77
C VAL A 332 -26.32 27.03 -2.45
N ALA A 333 -27.25 26.08 -2.50
CA ALA A 333 -27.83 25.50 -1.30
C ALA A 333 -26.98 24.33 -0.80
N ALA A 334 -26.69 24.30 0.50
CA ALA A 334 -26.12 23.14 1.16
C ALA A 334 -27.10 22.56 2.18
N VAL A 335 -26.96 21.27 2.44
CA VAL A 335 -27.75 20.55 3.45
C VAL A 335 -26.83 20.12 4.58
N LEU A 336 -27.37 20.06 5.79
CA LEU A 336 -26.68 19.45 6.91
C LEU A 336 -26.88 17.93 6.88
N SER A 337 -25.81 17.20 7.15
CA SER A 337 -25.82 15.77 7.42
C SER A 337 -25.47 15.53 8.88
N ARG A 338 -26.21 14.62 9.52
CA ARG A 338 -25.92 14.18 10.88
C ARG A 338 -24.67 13.30 10.84
N GLN A 339 -23.67 13.65 11.63
CA GLN A 339 -22.42 12.91 11.74
C GLN A 339 -22.20 12.49 13.19
N GLU A 340 -21.77 11.25 13.37
CA GLU A 340 -21.38 10.72 14.68
C GLU A 340 -19.97 11.15 15.03
N GLY A 341 -19.63 11.12 16.32
CA GLY A 341 -18.27 11.36 16.77
C GLY A 341 -17.30 10.29 16.24
N ALA A 342 -16.01 10.64 16.16
CA ALA A 342 -14.98 9.72 15.66
C ALA A 342 -14.84 8.42 16.47
N THR A 343 -15.36 8.40 17.71
CA THR A 343 -15.49 7.21 18.54
C THR A 343 -16.92 7.15 19.07
N THR A 344 -17.58 6.03 18.85
CA THR A 344 -18.95 5.74 19.29
C THR A 344 -18.96 4.94 20.60
N GLU A 345 -20.14 4.79 21.21
CA GLU A 345 -20.32 3.95 22.39
C GLU A 345 -20.02 2.49 22.10
N ASP A 346 -20.42 1.99 20.93
CA ASP A 346 -20.16 0.62 20.50
C ASP A 346 -18.66 0.38 20.36
N ASP A 347 -17.93 1.33 19.75
CA ASP A 347 -16.46 1.26 19.65
C ASP A 347 -15.80 1.12 21.03
N LEU A 348 -16.29 1.83 22.04
CA LEU A 348 -15.75 1.78 23.40
C LEU A 348 -16.20 0.53 24.16
N ALA A 349 -17.41 0.04 23.91
CA ALA A 349 -17.91 -1.19 24.50
C ALA A 349 -17.10 -2.41 24.05
N GLU A 350 -16.73 -2.46 22.77
CA GLU A 350 -15.88 -3.52 22.20
C GLU A 350 -14.49 -3.59 22.82
N LEU A 351 -13.98 -2.48 23.39
CA LEU A 351 -12.69 -2.47 24.07
C LEU A 351 -12.67 -3.31 25.35
N GLY A 352 -13.83 -3.65 25.93
CA GLY A 352 -13.90 -4.51 27.11
C GLY A 352 -13.16 -3.96 28.33
N VAL A 353 -13.22 -2.65 28.59
CA VAL A 353 -12.64 -2.01 29.78
C VAL A 353 -13.57 -2.23 30.98
N LYS A 354 -13.18 -3.07 31.95
CA LYS A 354 -14.07 -3.54 33.03
C LYS A 354 -13.59 -3.25 34.44
N GLU A 355 -12.29 -3.34 34.69
CA GLU A 355 -11.70 -3.33 36.02
C GLU A 355 -10.32 -2.67 36.04
N LYS A 356 -9.87 -2.25 37.22
CA LYS A 356 -8.53 -1.68 37.40
C LYS A 356 -7.49 -2.79 37.41
N VAL A 357 -6.60 -2.81 36.43
CA VAL A 357 -5.54 -3.82 36.28
C VAL A 357 -4.20 -3.37 36.87
N SER A 358 -4.00 -2.07 37.06
CA SER A 358 -2.78 -1.52 37.66
C SER A 358 -3.03 -0.14 38.28
N THR A 359 -2.23 0.21 39.27
CA THR A 359 -2.16 1.57 39.81
C THR A 359 -0.76 1.85 40.34
N PHE A 360 -0.30 3.09 40.15
CA PHE A 360 0.95 3.55 40.71
C PHE A 360 0.83 5.00 41.19
N THR A 361 1.46 5.30 42.32
CA THR A 361 1.42 6.64 42.94
C THR A 361 2.83 7.10 43.25
N THR A 362 3.14 8.35 42.91
CA THR A 362 4.34 9.04 43.39
C THR A 362 3.97 10.25 44.22
N TYR A 363 4.87 10.64 45.12
CA TYR A 363 4.69 11.74 46.06
C TYR A 363 5.61 12.92 45.73
N PHE A 364 5.13 14.14 45.94
CA PHE A 364 5.89 15.36 45.75
C PHE A 364 5.66 16.35 46.89
N THR A 365 6.62 17.24 47.08
CA THR A 365 6.62 18.29 48.11
C THR A 365 6.27 19.66 47.50
N GLY A 366 6.00 20.66 48.33
CA GLY A 366 5.70 22.04 47.90
C GLY A 366 4.21 22.39 47.77
N GLY A 367 3.32 21.41 47.95
CA GLY A 367 1.87 21.63 47.87
C GLY A 367 1.37 21.90 46.43
N SER A 368 0.05 21.93 46.25
CA SER A 368 -0.58 22.12 44.93
C SER A 368 -0.26 23.47 44.27
N ARG A 369 0.20 24.46 45.04
CA ARG A 369 0.51 25.80 44.53
C ARG A 369 1.93 25.93 43.98
N SER A 370 2.85 24.99 44.25
CA SER A 370 4.21 25.09 43.71
C SER A 370 4.20 24.97 42.18
N PRO A 371 4.99 25.75 41.43
CA PRO A 371 5.06 25.65 39.97
C PRO A 371 5.33 24.23 39.47
N ARG A 372 6.21 23.48 40.16
CA ARG A 372 6.52 22.08 39.86
C ARG A 372 5.30 21.16 40.02
N SER A 373 4.55 21.29 41.11
CA SER A 373 3.33 20.50 41.33
C SER A 373 2.26 20.83 40.30
N GLN A 374 2.14 22.10 39.92
CA GLN A 374 1.20 22.50 38.88
C GLN A 374 1.55 21.90 37.52
N ASN A 375 2.84 21.85 37.16
CA ASN A 375 3.29 21.15 35.94
C ASN A 375 2.93 19.65 35.95
N ILE A 376 3.07 18.97 37.10
CA ILE A 376 2.66 17.57 37.27
C ILE A 376 1.15 17.41 37.07
N MET A 377 0.35 18.33 37.63
CA MET A 377 -1.11 18.31 37.48
C MET A 377 -1.57 18.65 36.06
N THR A 378 -0.86 19.54 35.37
CA THR A 378 -1.13 19.89 33.96
C THR A 378 -0.96 18.67 33.05
N VAL A 379 0.17 17.95 33.17
CA VAL A 379 0.36 16.73 32.37
C VAL A 379 -0.60 15.60 32.77
N ALA A 380 -0.95 15.49 34.06
CA ALA A 380 -1.96 14.51 34.51
C ALA A 380 -3.32 14.77 33.85
N ARG A 381 -3.83 16.01 33.91
CA ARG A 381 -5.08 16.38 33.25
C ARG A 381 -5.06 16.16 31.74
N ALA A 382 -3.93 16.40 31.09
CA ALA A 382 -3.80 16.19 29.65
C ALA A 382 -3.89 14.71 29.26
N VAL A 383 -3.50 13.79 30.14
CA VAL A 383 -3.49 12.33 29.90
C VAL A 383 -4.74 11.64 30.44
N ASP A 384 -5.49 12.28 31.34
CA ASP A 384 -6.70 11.75 31.93
C ASP A 384 -7.75 11.37 30.87
N GLY A 385 -8.30 10.16 30.97
CA GLY A 385 -9.30 9.66 30.02
C GLY A 385 -8.72 9.11 28.71
N ALA A 386 -7.41 9.11 28.53
CA ALA A 386 -6.79 8.56 27.32
C ALA A 386 -7.05 7.05 27.19
N VAL A 387 -7.41 6.61 25.98
CA VAL A 387 -7.69 5.21 25.66
C VAL A 387 -6.63 4.67 24.70
N VAL A 388 -5.99 3.56 25.07
CA VAL A 388 -5.02 2.85 24.25
C VAL A 388 -5.67 1.57 23.71
N ARG A 389 -6.01 1.57 22.43
CA ARG A 389 -6.65 0.43 21.74
C ARG A 389 -5.72 -0.80 21.69
N PRO A 390 -6.26 -2.03 21.58
CA PRO A 390 -5.47 -3.23 21.31
C PRO A 390 -4.50 -3.03 20.14
N GLY A 391 -3.24 -3.45 20.32
CA GLY A 391 -2.17 -3.33 19.34
C GLY A 391 -1.57 -1.92 19.18
N ALA A 392 -2.19 -0.87 19.73
CA ALA A 392 -1.73 0.51 19.59
C ALA A 392 -0.60 0.88 20.57
N THR A 393 0.24 1.82 20.17
CA THR A 393 1.30 2.41 21.01
C THR A 393 0.87 3.78 21.50
N PHE A 394 0.89 3.97 22.82
CA PHE A 394 0.75 5.29 23.43
C PHE A 394 2.11 5.99 23.46
N SER A 395 2.13 7.28 23.15
CA SER A 395 3.31 8.16 23.22
C SER A 395 2.96 9.37 24.06
N LEU A 396 3.68 9.60 25.17
CA LEU A 396 3.37 10.73 26.05
C LEU A 396 3.65 12.07 25.35
N ASN A 397 4.74 12.20 24.61
CA ASN A 397 5.02 13.39 23.79
C ASN A 397 4.02 13.54 22.64
N GLY A 398 3.63 12.45 21.98
CA GLY A 398 2.63 12.48 20.92
C GLY A 398 1.25 12.93 21.44
N HIS A 399 0.90 12.54 22.67
CA HIS A 399 -0.36 12.90 23.31
C HIS A 399 -0.36 14.32 23.88
N THR A 400 0.75 14.75 24.50
CA THR A 400 0.80 16.03 25.24
C THR A 400 1.47 17.18 24.49
N GLY A 401 2.22 16.90 23.42
CA GLY A 401 2.98 17.89 22.68
C GLY A 401 4.15 18.50 23.46
N GLU A 402 4.61 19.68 23.00
CA GLU A 402 5.67 20.45 23.64
C GLU A 402 5.19 21.08 24.95
N ARG A 403 6.02 21.03 26.00
CA ARG A 403 5.75 21.74 27.25
C ARG A 403 6.16 23.20 27.13
N ASN A 404 5.19 24.07 26.90
CA ASN A 404 5.38 25.52 26.82
C ASN A 404 4.33 26.26 27.67
N TYR A 405 4.46 27.59 27.74
CA TYR A 405 3.53 28.43 28.51
C TYR A 405 2.09 28.39 27.97
N ALA A 406 1.90 28.26 26.66
CA ALA A 406 0.58 28.18 26.03
C ALA A 406 -0.15 26.89 26.43
N ALA A 407 0.59 25.80 26.65
CA ALA A 407 0.09 24.54 27.20
C ALA A 407 -0.10 24.59 28.74
N GLY A 408 0.10 25.73 29.38
CA GLY A 408 -0.15 25.94 30.81
C GLY A 408 0.99 25.49 31.74
N TYR A 409 2.18 25.20 31.20
CA TYR A 409 3.36 24.89 32.00
C TYR A 409 4.02 26.16 32.55
N ARG A 410 4.72 26.00 33.67
CA ARG A 410 5.39 27.06 34.42
C ARG A 410 6.87 26.74 34.58
N ASP A 411 7.66 27.77 34.86
CA ASP A 411 9.05 27.59 35.25
C ASP A 411 9.16 26.83 36.57
N ALA A 412 9.94 25.76 36.53
CA ALA A 412 10.31 24.96 37.68
C ALA A 412 11.70 24.37 37.44
N PRO A 413 12.41 23.92 38.49
CA PRO A 413 13.70 23.27 38.29
C PRO A 413 13.59 22.05 37.34
N VAL A 414 14.34 22.08 36.24
CA VAL A 414 14.57 21.00 35.26
C VAL A 414 16.00 20.50 35.38
N ILE A 415 16.27 19.28 34.91
CA ILE A 415 17.63 18.74 34.90
C ILE A 415 18.21 18.87 33.49
N VAL A 416 19.25 19.69 33.34
CA VAL A 416 19.97 19.88 32.07
C VAL A 416 21.44 19.53 32.30
N GLY A 417 21.98 18.60 31.51
CA GLY A 417 23.40 18.20 31.62
C GLY A 417 23.82 17.72 33.02
N GLY A 418 22.90 17.11 33.77
CA GLY A 418 23.15 16.68 35.15
C GLY A 418 23.12 17.80 36.20
N ARG A 419 22.41 18.91 35.94
CA ARG A 419 22.31 20.05 36.86
C ARG A 419 20.87 20.54 36.95
N LEU A 420 20.44 21.01 38.12
CA LEU A 420 19.15 21.68 38.28
C LEU A 420 19.25 23.12 37.75
N GLU A 421 18.45 23.44 36.76
CA GLU A 421 18.33 24.77 36.17
C GLU A 421 16.84 25.18 36.11
N PRO A 422 16.49 26.48 36.20
CA PRO A 422 15.12 26.92 35.91
C PRO A 422 14.75 26.60 34.46
N GLY A 423 13.57 26.02 34.24
CA GLY A 423 13.04 25.80 32.90
C GLY A 423 11.56 25.44 32.88
N VAL A 424 10.95 25.55 31.71
CA VAL A 424 9.52 25.29 31.54
C VAL A 424 9.23 23.79 31.68
N GLY A 425 8.20 23.45 32.46
CA GLY A 425 7.72 22.07 32.56
C GLY A 425 8.45 21.19 33.57
N GLY A 426 9.34 21.77 34.40
CA GLY A 426 9.97 21.06 35.51
C GLY A 426 8.93 20.35 36.39
N GLY A 427 9.08 19.03 36.56
CA GLY A 427 8.10 18.16 37.21
C GLY A 427 7.52 17.08 36.29
N ALA A 428 7.52 17.27 34.97
CA ALA A 428 6.95 16.31 34.01
C ALA A 428 7.50 14.89 34.16
N SER A 429 8.83 14.74 34.37
CA SER A 429 9.46 13.42 34.58
C SER A 429 8.90 12.64 35.77
N GLN A 430 8.34 13.31 36.79
CA GLN A 430 7.68 12.60 37.89
C GLN A 430 6.36 11.95 37.45
N PHE A 431 5.56 12.67 36.67
CA PHE A 431 4.37 12.09 36.07
C PHE A 431 4.75 10.97 35.11
N THR A 432 5.77 11.17 34.27
CA THR A 432 6.29 10.14 33.35
C THR A 432 6.66 8.86 34.09
N THR A 433 7.41 8.95 35.20
CA THR A 433 7.71 7.77 36.03
C THR A 433 6.44 7.12 36.61
N THR A 434 5.45 7.92 37.00
CA THR A 434 4.18 7.39 37.54
C THR A 434 3.40 6.62 36.47
N LEU A 435 3.30 7.20 35.27
CA LEU A 435 2.66 6.59 34.10
C LEU A 435 3.39 5.33 33.65
N PHE A 436 4.73 5.37 33.56
CA PHE A 436 5.57 4.23 33.20
C PHE A 436 5.33 3.06 34.16
N ASN A 437 5.34 3.30 35.47
CA ASN A 437 5.12 2.21 36.43
C ASN A 437 3.68 1.67 36.37
N ALA A 438 2.68 2.52 36.18
CA ALA A 438 1.30 2.06 35.99
C ALA A 438 1.16 1.18 34.74
N ALA A 439 1.76 1.56 33.62
CA ALA A 439 1.82 0.75 32.40
C ALA A 439 2.64 -0.55 32.58
N TYR A 440 3.80 -0.45 33.22
CA TYR A 440 4.71 -1.55 33.53
C TYR A 440 3.99 -2.64 34.32
N TYR A 441 3.26 -2.27 35.39
CA TYR A 441 2.52 -3.21 36.23
C TYR A 441 1.19 -3.66 35.63
N ALA A 442 0.66 -2.96 34.64
CA ALA A 442 -0.44 -3.46 33.80
C ALA A 442 0.03 -4.55 32.82
N GLY A 443 1.34 -4.79 32.70
CA GLY A 443 1.91 -5.77 31.79
C GLY A 443 2.00 -5.31 30.34
N LEU A 444 1.94 -3.98 30.10
CA LEU A 444 2.07 -3.42 28.75
C LEU A 444 3.50 -3.54 28.25
N GLU A 445 3.67 -3.65 26.94
CA GLU A 445 5.00 -3.70 26.32
C GLU A 445 5.69 -2.34 26.43
N ASP A 446 6.92 -2.34 26.90
CA ASP A 446 7.77 -1.15 27.00
C ASP A 446 8.44 -0.90 25.64
N VAL A 447 8.04 0.18 24.96
CA VAL A 447 8.53 0.54 23.62
C VAL A 447 9.68 1.53 23.70
N GLU A 448 9.55 2.52 24.58
CA GLU A 448 10.57 3.53 24.83
C GLU A 448 10.44 4.04 26.27
N HIS A 449 11.51 3.92 27.03
CA HIS A 449 11.67 4.65 28.28
C HIS A 449 13.15 5.02 28.47
N LYS A 450 13.38 6.02 29.31
CA LYS A 450 14.73 6.46 29.65
C LYS A 450 14.82 6.79 31.13
N PRO A 451 15.48 5.98 31.97
CA PRO A 451 15.71 6.37 33.35
C PRO A 451 16.65 7.59 33.42
N HIS A 452 16.59 8.34 34.52
CA HIS A 452 17.47 9.49 34.71
C HIS A 452 18.93 9.05 34.87
N SER A 453 19.88 9.92 34.55
CA SER A 453 21.30 9.69 34.85
C SER A 453 21.57 9.58 36.36
N PHE A 454 20.80 10.30 37.19
CA PHE A 454 20.93 10.24 38.65
C PHE A 454 19.75 9.53 39.32
N TYR A 455 20.03 8.89 40.45
CA TYR A 455 19.01 8.23 41.24
C TYR A 455 18.23 9.22 42.10
N PHE A 456 16.90 9.13 42.06
CA PHE A 456 16.01 9.86 42.97
C PHE A 456 15.31 8.89 43.91
N SER A 457 15.43 9.09 45.22
CA SER A 457 14.82 8.23 46.25
C SER A 457 13.29 8.10 46.15
N ARG A 458 12.63 9.11 45.56
CA ARG A 458 11.19 9.11 45.29
C ARG A 458 10.75 8.17 44.14
N TYR A 459 11.69 7.61 43.37
CA TYR A 459 11.41 6.69 42.26
C TYR A 459 11.93 5.29 42.57
N PRO A 460 11.24 4.23 42.12
CA PRO A 460 11.80 2.90 42.19
C PRO A 460 12.98 2.80 41.22
N ALA A 461 14.14 2.38 41.73
CA ALA A 461 15.34 2.27 40.91
C ALA A 461 15.11 1.34 39.70
N VAL A 462 15.75 1.70 38.58
CA VAL A 462 15.73 1.02 37.27
C VAL A 462 14.39 1.15 36.52
N ILE A 463 13.25 1.09 37.22
CA ILE A 463 11.92 1.18 36.61
C ILE A 463 11.34 2.59 36.74
N GLU A 464 11.98 3.55 36.09
CA GLU A 464 11.56 4.95 36.07
C GLU A 464 11.89 5.57 34.72
N SER A 465 11.23 6.67 34.37
CA SER A 465 11.38 7.28 33.05
C SER A 465 11.31 8.79 33.13
N THR A 466 12.27 9.45 32.47
CA THR A 466 12.26 10.88 32.21
C THR A 466 11.62 11.19 30.87
N ILE A 467 11.41 12.47 30.58
CA ILE A 467 10.86 12.93 29.32
C ILE A 467 11.48 14.28 28.93
N PHE A 468 11.69 14.49 27.64
CA PHE A 468 12.20 15.74 27.09
C PHE A 468 11.74 15.89 25.64
N TYR A 469 10.96 16.92 25.33
CA TYR A 469 10.40 17.07 23.99
C TYR A 469 11.44 17.65 23.02
N PRO A 470 11.55 17.16 21.77
CA PRO A 470 10.92 15.94 21.22
C PRO A 470 11.77 14.67 21.38
N THR A 471 12.95 14.74 22.00
CA THR A 471 14.00 13.71 21.87
C THR A 471 13.93 12.52 22.83
N LEU A 472 13.30 12.67 24.00
CA LEU A 472 13.07 11.59 24.96
C LEU A 472 11.57 11.46 25.22
N ASP A 473 11.02 10.28 24.97
CA ASP A 473 9.61 9.99 25.17
C ASP A 473 9.40 8.81 26.13
N LEU A 474 8.17 8.67 26.61
CA LEU A 474 7.65 7.45 27.18
C LEU A 474 6.65 6.84 26.21
N LYS A 475 6.96 5.65 25.70
CA LYS A 475 6.08 4.89 24.82
C LYS A 475 5.84 3.48 25.36
N PHE A 476 4.60 3.04 25.33
CA PHE A 476 4.23 1.67 25.64
C PHE A 476 3.15 1.18 24.69
N ARG A 477 3.17 -0.11 24.38
CA ARG A 477 2.21 -0.74 23.48
C ARG A 477 1.23 -1.59 24.26
N ASN A 478 -0.05 -1.45 23.93
CA ASN A 478 -1.08 -2.35 24.42
C ASN A 478 -1.08 -3.64 23.61
N THR A 479 -0.46 -4.69 24.14
CA THR A 479 -0.42 -6.02 23.53
C THR A 479 -1.56 -6.93 23.97
N THR A 480 -2.50 -6.41 24.76
CA THR A 480 -3.67 -7.15 25.24
C THR A 480 -4.82 -7.09 24.23
N PRO A 481 -5.79 -8.03 24.25
CA PRO A 481 -6.95 -7.98 23.37
C PRO A 481 -8.00 -6.94 23.81
N TYR A 482 -7.77 -6.22 24.92
CA TYR A 482 -8.70 -5.26 25.50
C TYR A 482 -8.11 -3.85 25.46
N GLY A 483 -8.95 -2.81 25.49
CA GLY A 483 -8.47 -1.43 25.62
C GLY A 483 -7.87 -1.16 27.00
N ILE A 484 -6.99 -0.16 27.07
CA ILE A 484 -6.51 0.43 28.33
C ILE A 484 -7.06 1.84 28.45
N LEU A 485 -7.83 2.12 29.50
CA LEU A 485 -8.15 3.47 29.93
C LEU A 485 -7.11 3.94 30.94
N ILE A 486 -6.50 5.09 30.68
CA ILE A 486 -5.58 5.77 31.57
C ILE A 486 -6.38 6.78 32.41
N ASP A 487 -6.47 6.51 33.70
CA ASP A 487 -7.19 7.31 34.69
C ASP A 487 -6.19 7.95 35.64
N THR A 488 -6.22 9.26 35.78
CA THR A 488 -5.25 10.03 36.56
C THR A 488 -5.95 10.75 37.71
N SER A 489 -5.30 10.80 38.87
CA SER A 489 -5.76 11.60 39.99
C SER A 489 -4.59 12.20 40.75
N TYR A 490 -4.83 13.28 41.49
CA TYR A 490 -3.79 13.94 42.24
C TYR A 490 -4.33 14.62 43.50
N THR A 491 -3.45 14.76 44.48
CA THR A 491 -3.69 15.54 45.71
C THR A 491 -2.73 16.72 45.76
N SER A 492 -2.70 17.44 46.88
CA SER A 492 -1.67 18.46 47.11
C SER A 492 -0.24 17.90 47.21
N ARG A 493 -0.06 16.57 47.32
CA ARG A 493 1.25 15.93 47.57
C ARG A 493 1.49 14.65 46.77
N SER A 494 0.58 14.24 45.89
CA SER A 494 0.73 12.99 45.13
C SER A 494 0.08 13.08 43.76
N VAL A 495 0.57 12.24 42.85
CA VAL A 495 -0.09 11.93 41.58
C VAL A 495 -0.18 10.42 41.44
N THR A 496 -1.33 9.95 40.99
CA THR A 496 -1.68 8.54 40.82
C THR A 496 -2.12 8.32 39.39
N VAL A 497 -1.63 7.26 38.78
CA VAL A 497 -2.11 6.76 37.48
C VAL A 497 -2.67 5.36 37.71
N SER A 498 -3.89 5.14 37.24
CA SER A 498 -4.57 3.86 37.24
C SER A 498 -4.81 3.41 35.80
N MET A 499 -4.60 2.12 35.53
CA MET A 499 -4.91 1.50 34.25
C MET A 499 -6.15 0.64 34.41
N TRP A 500 -7.18 0.91 33.63
CA TRP A 500 -8.42 0.12 33.59
C TRP A 500 -8.49 -0.68 32.29
N SER A 501 -8.86 -1.95 32.38
CA SER A 501 -8.94 -2.90 31.26
C SER A 501 -9.75 -4.14 31.66
N THR A 502 -9.56 -5.28 30.99
CA THR A 502 -9.91 -6.61 31.50
C THR A 502 -8.62 -7.32 31.91
N LYS A 503 -8.62 -7.99 33.07
CA LYS A 503 -7.42 -8.65 33.59
C LYS A 503 -6.94 -9.79 32.67
N VAL A 504 -5.69 -9.68 32.21
CA VAL A 504 -5.02 -10.70 31.38
C VAL A 504 -3.95 -11.47 32.14
N TYR A 505 -3.29 -10.83 33.10
CA TYR A 505 -2.19 -11.40 33.89
C TYR A 505 -2.61 -11.58 35.35
N ASP A 506 -2.19 -12.70 35.95
CA ASP A 506 -2.42 -12.97 37.38
C ASP A 506 -1.63 -11.99 38.25
N SER A 507 -0.38 -11.75 37.85
CA SER A 507 0.51 -10.83 38.54
C SER A 507 1.65 -10.34 37.64
N VAL A 508 2.02 -9.08 37.82
CA VAL A 508 3.25 -8.48 37.30
C VAL A 508 4.05 -7.97 38.49
N ARG A 509 5.28 -8.47 38.67
CA ARG A 509 6.12 -8.13 39.83
C ARG A 509 7.52 -7.72 39.41
N THR A 510 8.20 -6.96 40.26
CA THR A 510 9.61 -6.60 40.07
C THR A 510 10.48 -7.32 41.08
N VAL A 511 11.47 -8.07 40.62
CA VAL A 511 12.57 -8.61 41.43
C VAL A 511 13.81 -7.75 41.18
N ARG A 512 14.60 -7.41 42.21
CA ARG A 512 15.80 -6.55 42.03
C ARG A 512 17.05 -7.23 42.54
N SER A 513 18.18 -6.93 41.90
CA SER A 513 19.49 -7.30 42.43
C SER A 513 19.89 -6.36 43.57
N PRO A 514 20.88 -6.73 44.40
CA PRO A 514 21.66 -5.76 45.15
C PRO A 514 22.27 -4.69 44.22
N ARG A 515 22.54 -3.51 44.76
CA ARG A 515 23.30 -2.46 44.05
C ARG A 515 24.76 -2.91 43.92
N ARG A 516 25.38 -2.62 42.78
CA ARG A 516 26.80 -2.92 42.49
C ARG A 516 27.48 -1.70 41.85
N THR A 517 28.81 -1.74 41.73
CA THR A 517 29.59 -0.66 41.10
C THR A 517 29.28 0.71 41.73
N ILE A 518 29.31 0.75 43.07
CA ILE A 518 28.99 1.98 43.82
C ILE A 518 30.12 3.00 43.59
N THR A 519 29.76 4.23 43.26
CA THR A 519 30.70 5.33 42.98
C THR A 519 30.41 6.53 43.88
N SER A 520 31.46 7.18 44.36
CA SER A 520 31.34 8.33 45.25
C SER A 520 31.00 9.62 44.50
N PRO A 521 30.20 10.53 45.10
CA PRO A 521 29.91 11.84 44.52
C PRO A 521 31.16 12.73 44.44
N PRO A 522 31.48 13.32 43.27
CA PRO A 522 32.54 14.31 43.17
C PRO A 522 32.11 15.60 43.87
N THR A 523 33.07 16.32 44.47
CA THR A 523 32.82 17.66 45.03
C THR A 523 33.12 18.72 43.99
N VAL A 524 32.18 19.64 43.78
CA VAL A 524 32.27 20.67 42.75
C VAL A 524 31.98 22.04 43.38
N TYR A 525 32.99 22.92 43.32
CA TYR A 525 32.89 24.31 43.79
C TYR A 525 32.32 25.21 42.70
N ARG A 526 31.51 26.18 43.13
CA ARG A 526 30.83 27.14 42.26
C ARG A 526 30.88 28.53 42.87
N GLU A 527 30.94 29.52 41.99
CA GLU A 527 30.84 30.92 42.41
C GLU A 527 29.52 31.16 43.15
N PRO A 528 29.55 31.85 44.29
CA PRO A 528 28.34 32.26 44.99
C PRO A 528 27.43 33.12 44.11
N GLY A 529 26.12 32.85 44.12
CA GLY A 529 25.16 33.66 43.40
C GLY A 529 23.77 33.01 43.30
N PRO A 530 22.77 33.72 42.74
CA PRO A 530 21.38 33.26 42.69
C PRO A 530 21.15 32.02 41.82
N LYS A 531 22.12 31.64 40.98
CA LYS A 531 22.12 30.42 40.17
C LYS A 531 22.86 29.25 40.82
N CYS A 532 23.50 29.45 41.97
CA CYS A 532 24.22 28.40 42.68
C CYS A 532 23.27 27.67 43.64
N ILE A 533 22.87 26.45 43.27
CA ILE A 533 22.06 25.56 44.11
C ILE A 533 23.00 24.52 44.72
N THR A 534 23.11 24.49 46.05
CA THR A 534 23.91 23.49 46.78
C THR A 534 23.25 22.11 46.68
N SER A 535 24.06 21.05 46.57
CA SER A 535 23.61 19.65 46.68
C SER A 535 24.55 18.88 47.61
N SER A 536 23.99 17.97 48.40
CA SER A 536 24.76 17.07 49.28
C SER A 536 25.53 15.99 48.50
N GLY A 537 25.17 15.78 47.23
CA GLY A 537 25.65 14.67 46.41
C GLY A 537 25.05 13.33 46.82
N LEU A 538 24.97 12.41 45.87
CA LEU A 538 24.45 11.04 46.06
C LEU A 538 25.37 10.03 45.37
N PRO A 539 25.65 8.86 45.98
CA PRO A 539 26.42 7.82 45.32
C PRO A 539 25.73 7.28 44.06
N GLY A 540 26.53 7.05 43.03
CA GLY A 540 26.11 6.35 41.82
C GLY A 540 26.16 4.84 42.05
N PHE A 541 25.40 4.07 41.27
CA PHE A 541 25.38 2.62 41.34
C PHE A 541 24.76 2.00 40.09
N THR A 542 25.06 0.73 39.83
CA THR A 542 24.36 -0.09 38.86
C THR A 542 23.39 -1.04 39.57
N GLN A 543 22.20 -1.22 39.03
CA GLN A 543 21.23 -2.18 39.55
C GLN A 543 20.46 -2.87 38.42
N ASP A 544 20.11 -4.13 38.64
CA ASP A 544 19.24 -4.90 37.74
C ASP A 544 17.84 -5.02 38.35
N ALA A 545 16.82 -4.98 37.49
CA ALA A 545 15.44 -5.28 37.83
C ALA A 545 14.87 -6.28 36.82
N TRP A 546 14.07 -7.22 37.29
CA TRP A 546 13.37 -8.19 36.44
C TRP A 546 11.86 -7.99 36.56
N ARG A 547 11.18 -7.76 35.43
CA ARG A 547 9.72 -7.85 35.35
C ARG A 547 9.35 -9.31 35.19
N VAL A 548 8.64 -9.86 36.17
CA VAL A 548 8.14 -11.24 36.15
C VAL A 548 6.63 -11.19 35.97
N ILE A 549 6.16 -11.75 34.85
CA ILE A 549 4.75 -11.76 34.46
C ILE A 549 4.23 -13.20 34.59
N ARG A 550 3.12 -13.36 35.30
CA ARG A 550 2.43 -14.64 35.44
C ARG A 550 1.03 -14.61 34.86
N LYS A 551 0.66 -15.71 34.21
CA LYS A 551 -0.66 -16.00 33.66
C LYS A 551 -0.95 -17.49 33.82
N ASP A 552 -2.18 -17.81 34.23
CA ASP A 552 -2.63 -19.17 34.51
C ASP A 552 -1.69 -19.92 35.47
N GLY A 553 -1.17 -19.21 36.48
CA GLY A 553 -0.24 -19.73 37.48
C GLY A 553 1.20 -19.95 37.00
N LYS A 554 1.50 -19.72 35.71
CA LYS A 554 2.83 -19.93 35.11
C LYS A 554 3.55 -18.61 34.86
N GLU A 555 4.88 -18.62 34.94
CA GLU A 555 5.71 -17.50 34.47
C GLU A 555 5.72 -17.50 32.94
N VAL A 556 5.10 -16.49 32.34
CA VAL A 556 4.98 -16.35 30.87
C VAL A 556 6.01 -15.42 30.28
N ALA A 557 6.58 -14.53 31.09
CA ALA A 557 7.68 -13.66 30.68
C ALA A 557 8.55 -13.24 31.87
N ARG A 558 9.85 -13.10 31.59
CA ARG A 558 10.84 -12.50 32.49
C ARG A 558 11.74 -11.55 31.70
N GLU A 559 11.62 -10.26 31.97
CA GLU A 559 12.35 -9.23 31.25
C GLU A 559 13.37 -8.58 32.18
N LYS A 560 14.61 -8.41 31.72
CA LYS A 560 15.69 -7.82 32.50
C LYS A 560 15.92 -6.36 32.09
N PHE A 561 15.90 -5.48 33.08
CA PHE A 561 16.28 -4.07 32.97
C PHE A 561 17.58 -3.87 33.75
N THR A 562 18.53 -3.13 33.18
CA THR A 562 19.79 -2.78 33.83
C THR A 562 20.02 -1.30 33.66
N TRP A 563 20.30 -0.61 34.77
CA TRP A 563 20.62 0.80 34.70
C TRP A 563 21.79 1.16 35.60
N ARG A 564 22.65 2.05 35.10
CA ARG A 564 23.73 2.67 35.84
C ARG A 564 23.35 4.11 36.13
N TYR A 565 23.20 4.42 37.40
CA TYR A 565 23.09 5.77 37.90
C TYR A 565 24.49 6.34 38.14
N ASP A 566 24.73 7.52 37.60
CA ASP A 566 25.91 8.32 37.89
C ASP A 566 25.82 8.88 39.31
N PRO A 567 26.97 9.17 39.94
CA PRO A 567 26.97 9.85 41.22
C PRO A 567 26.58 11.33 41.04
N GLU A 568 25.62 11.81 41.82
CA GLU A 568 25.23 13.22 41.80
C GLU A 568 26.33 14.05 42.49
N PRO A 569 26.90 15.08 41.84
CA PRO A 569 27.93 15.90 42.46
C PRO A 569 27.45 16.62 43.73
N ARG A 570 28.34 16.71 44.71
CA ARG A 570 28.19 17.61 45.85
C ARG A 570 28.54 19.02 45.41
N PHE A 571 27.54 19.89 45.25
CA PHE A 571 27.75 21.30 44.89
C PHE A 571 27.92 22.17 46.13
N ILE A 572 29.04 22.90 46.18
CA ILE A 572 29.34 23.87 47.24
C ILE A 572 29.44 25.26 46.60
N CYS A 573 28.62 26.20 47.08
CA CYS A 573 28.70 27.60 46.67
C CYS A 573 29.78 28.29 47.50
N GLY A 574 30.96 28.49 46.91
CA GLY A 574 32.14 29.00 47.58
C GLY A 574 33.41 28.75 46.78
N ALA A 575 34.48 29.46 47.14
CA ALA A 575 35.80 29.23 46.56
C ALA A 575 36.27 27.80 46.85
N LYS A 576 37.00 27.22 45.89
CA LYS A 576 37.70 25.95 46.13
C LYS A 576 38.77 26.21 47.22
N PRO A 577 38.75 25.48 48.34
CA PRO A 577 39.73 25.64 49.41
C PRO A 577 41.14 25.25 48.98
#